data_AF-A0A257TDS1-F1
#
_entry.id   AF-A0A257TDS1-F1
#
_cell.length_a   1.000
_cell.length_b   1.000
_cell.length_c   1.000
_cell.angle_alpha   90.00
_cell.angle_beta   90.00
_cell.angle_gamma   90.00
#
_symmetry.space_group_name_H-M   'P 1'
#
loop_
_entity.id
_entity.type
_entity.pdbx_description
1 polymer ?
#
loop_
_entity_poly.entity_id
_entity_poly.type
_entity_poly.pdbx_seq_one_letter_code
_entity_poly.pdbx_strand_id
1 'polypeptide(L)'
;MSEEHLLKTSPILQGLRALNSWRQKVIGGLHEMAALTADLGLLPSGTMLQLETLAYETEQDSLRIALVGEFSRGKTELINALFFADMGARLLPSSPGQ
;
A
#
# COMPACT_ATOMS: atom_id res chain seq x y z
N MET A 1 -25.02 0.27 17.45
CA MET A 1 -23.59 0.61 17.29
C MET A 1 -23.17 0.11 15.92
N SER A 2 -22.93 1.03 14.99
CA SER A 2 -22.88 0.75 13.56
C SER A 2 -21.55 0.08 13.16
N GLU A 3 -21.61 -0.92 12.26
CA GLU A 3 -20.48 -1.74 11.76
C GLU A 3 -19.27 -0.92 11.27
N GLU A 4 -19.51 0.33 10.85
CA GLU A 4 -18.52 1.32 10.41
C GLU A 4 -17.45 1.62 11.47
N HIS A 5 -17.80 1.59 12.77
CA HIS A 5 -16.84 1.86 13.85
C HIS A 5 -15.91 0.67 14.12
N LEU A 6 -16.36 -0.56 13.82
CA LEU A 6 -15.59 -1.78 14.07
C LEU A 6 -14.42 -1.92 13.08
N LEU A 7 -14.62 -1.50 11.82
CA LEU A 7 -13.60 -1.59 10.77
C LEU A 7 -12.51 -0.53 10.91
N LYS A 8 -12.84 0.67 11.41
CA LYS A 8 -11.82 1.69 11.79
C LYS A 8 -10.82 1.19 12.83
N THR A 9 -11.24 0.20 13.63
CA THR A 9 -10.44 -0.40 14.70
C THR A 9 -9.73 -1.70 14.28
N SER A 10 -9.88 -2.13 13.02
CA SER A 10 -9.27 -3.37 12.53
C SER A 10 -7.73 -3.30 12.58
N PRO A 11 -7.04 -4.18 13.33
CA PRO A 11 -5.58 -4.20 13.43
C PRO A 11 -4.90 -4.42 12.08
N ILE A 12 -5.53 -5.21 11.21
CA ILE A 12 -5.00 -5.49 9.86
C ILE A 12 -5.03 -4.22 9.01
N LEU A 13 -6.17 -3.49 8.99
CA LEU A 13 -6.28 -2.26 8.20
C LEU A 13 -5.36 -1.15 8.73
N GLN A 14 -5.20 -1.06 10.06
CA GLN A 14 -4.23 -0.16 10.66
C GLN A 14 -2.80 -0.54 10.25
N GLY A 15 -2.44 -1.82 10.29
CA GLY A 15 -1.15 -2.32 9.84
C GLY A 15 -0.87 -2.01 8.36
N LEU A 16 -1.85 -2.22 7.48
CA LEU A 16 -1.72 -1.92 6.05
C LEU A 16 -1.52 -0.41 5.80
N ARG A 17 -2.28 0.43 6.49
CA ARG A 17 -2.12 1.90 6.42
C ARG A 17 -0.77 2.35 6.96
N ALA A 18 -0.32 1.79 8.09
CA ALA A 18 0.98 2.09 8.68
C ALA A 18 2.12 1.68 7.75
N LEU A 19 2.04 0.50 7.13
CA LEU A 19 3.00 0.02 6.14
C LEU A 19 3.05 0.95 4.92
N ASN A 20 1.89 1.34 4.39
CA ASN A 20 1.84 2.27 3.26
C ASN A 20 2.44 3.64 3.63
N SER A 21 2.07 4.19 4.79
CA SER A 21 2.62 5.46 5.28
C SER A 21 4.14 5.40 5.47
N TRP A 22 4.65 4.32 6.06
CA TRP A 22 6.09 4.10 6.21
C TRP A 22 6.78 4.04 4.84
N ARG A 23 6.24 3.27 3.89
CA ARG A 23 6.78 3.18 2.52
C ARG A 23 6.88 4.55 1.85
N GLN A 24 5.83 5.36 1.93
CA GLN A 24 5.82 6.72 1.37
C GLN A 24 6.90 7.62 2.01
N LYS A 25 7.14 7.49 3.33
CA LYS A 25 8.22 8.22 4.00
C LYS A 25 9.60 7.77 3.53
N VAL A 26 9.80 6.47 3.29
CA VAL A 26 11.06 5.94 2.76
C VAL A 26 11.31 6.46 1.35
N ILE A 27 10.31 6.39 0.46
CA ILE A 27 10.39 6.93 -0.90
C ILE A 27 10.72 8.43 -0.88
N GLY A 28 10.00 9.21 -0.07
CA GLY A 28 10.28 10.64 0.10
C GLY A 28 11.70 10.90 0.58
N GLY A 29 12.18 10.16 1.58
CA GLY A 29 13.55 10.29 2.09
C GLY A 29 14.62 9.91 1.05
N LEU A 30 14.37 8.92 0.20
CA LEU A 30 15.28 8.56 -0.90
C LEU A 30 15.38 9.69 -1.93
N HIS A 31 14.25 10.29 -2.32
CA HIS A 31 14.23 11.44 -3.22
C HIS A 31 14.89 12.68 -2.63
N GLU A 32 14.59 13.01 -1.37
CA GLU A 32 15.23 14.13 -0.67
C GLU A 32 16.75 13.93 -0.62
N MET A 33 17.22 12.73 -0.29
CA MET A 33 18.65 12.42 -0.25
C MET A 33 19.29 12.51 -1.64
N ALA A 34 18.63 11.98 -2.68
CA ALA A 34 19.12 12.08 -4.06
C ALA A 34 19.23 13.55 -4.50
N ALA A 35 18.20 14.37 -4.24
CA ALA A 35 18.19 15.79 -4.57
C ALA A 35 19.29 16.57 -3.83
N LEU A 36 19.42 16.37 -2.52
CA LEU A 36 20.44 17.05 -1.69
C LEU A 36 21.86 16.68 -2.12
N THR A 37 22.10 15.40 -2.40
CA THR A 37 23.44 14.92 -2.79
C THR A 37 23.83 15.32 -4.20
N ALA A 38 22.84 15.45 -5.10
CA ALA A 38 23.03 16.01 -6.43
C ALA A 38 23.38 17.50 -6.37
N ASP A 39 22.62 18.30 -5.60
CA ASP A 39 22.84 19.74 -5.44
C ASP A 39 24.22 20.06 -4.85
N LEU A 40 24.64 19.28 -3.85
CA LEU A 40 25.93 19.45 -3.18
C LEU A 40 27.10 18.75 -3.90
N GLY A 41 26.85 18.00 -4.98
CA GLY A 41 27.88 17.25 -5.72
C GLY A 41 28.62 16.22 -4.85
N LEU A 42 27.98 15.66 -3.83
CA LEU A 42 28.63 14.83 -2.80
C LEU A 42 28.88 13.39 -3.23
N LEU A 43 28.10 12.90 -4.20
CA LEU A 43 28.11 11.49 -4.59
C LEU A 43 28.67 11.32 -6.00
N PRO A 44 29.46 10.24 -6.25
CA PRO A 44 29.78 9.83 -7.60
C PRO A 44 28.51 9.49 -8.40
N SER A 45 28.54 9.68 -9.71
CA SER A 45 27.40 9.45 -10.60
C SER A 45 26.83 8.02 -10.51
N GLY A 46 27.68 7.02 -10.27
CA GLY A 46 27.24 5.63 -10.08
C GLY A 46 26.40 5.44 -8.80
N THR A 47 26.73 6.15 -7.73
CA THR A 47 25.97 6.10 -6.47
C THR A 47 24.65 6.87 -6.59
N MET A 48 24.62 7.98 -7.33
CA MET A 48 23.36 8.68 -7.63
C MET A 48 22.39 7.77 -8.40
N LEU A 49 22.87 7.08 -9.44
CA LEU A 49 22.05 6.14 -10.21
C LEU A 49 21.50 4.99 -9.36
N GLN A 50 22.30 4.46 -8.43
CA GLN A 50 21.84 3.45 -7.49
C GLN A 50 20.73 3.98 -6.57
N LEU A 51 20.84 5.22 -6.09
CA LEU A 51 19.80 5.83 -5.26
C LEU A 51 18.48 6.04 -6.03
N GLU A 52 18.55 6.53 -7.26
CA GLU A 52 17.38 6.67 -8.13
C GLU A 52 16.74 5.31 -8.43
N THR A 53 17.55 4.28 -8.69
CA THR A 53 17.05 2.92 -8.90
C THR A 53 16.34 2.39 -7.66
N LEU A 54 16.91 2.57 -6.48
CA LEU A 54 16.28 2.15 -5.22
C LEU A 54 14.97 2.89 -4.95
N ALA A 55 14.91 4.19 -5.23
CA ALA A 55 13.67 4.97 -5.10
C ALA A 55 12.60 4.41 -6.04
N TYR A 56 12.95 4.18 -7.31
CA TYR A 56 12.05 3.62 -8.31
C TYR A 56 11.57 2.21 -7.94
N GLU A 57 12.45 1.31 -7.54
CA GLU A 57 12.09 -0.05 -7.14
C GLU A 57 11.15 -0.06 -5.92
N THR A 58 11.39 0.83 -4.95
CA THR A 58 10.54 0.97 -3.76
C THR A 58 9.15 1.52 -4.10
N GLU A 59 9.06 2.42 -5.09
CA GLU A 59 7.80 2.93 -5.62
C GLU A 59 6.98 1.87 -6.36
N GLN A 60 7.65 0.99 -7.11
CA GLN A 60 6.99 -0.08 -7.87
C GLN A 60 6.59 -1.28 -7.00
N ASP A 61 7.08 -1.37 -5.76
CA ASP A 61 6.73 -2.46 -4.87
C ASP A 61 5.23 -2.46 -4.53
N SER A 62 4.61 -3.64 -4.60
CA SER A 62 3.17 -3.82 -4.38
C SER A 62 2.90 -4.91 -3.36
N LEU A 63 2.01 -4.63 -2.41
CA LEU A 63 1.57 -5.63 -1.45
C LEU A 63 0.42 -6.47 -2.05
N ARG A 64 0.66 -7.78 -2.20
CA ARG A 64 -0.38 -8.74 -2.62
C ARG A 64 -0.92 -9.49 -1.41
N ILE A 65 -2.23 -9.53 -1.28
CA ILE A 65 -2.94 -10.24 -0.20
C ILE A 65 -3.82 -11.32 -0.84
N ALA A 66 -3.61 -12.58 -0.45
CA ALA A 66 -4.46 -13.70 -0.85
C ALA A 66 -5.42 -14.06 0.29
N LEU A 67 -6.72 -14.06 0.00
CA LEU A 67 -7.74 -14.57 0.93
C LEU A 67 -8.11 -15.99 0.52
N VAL A 68 -7.84 -16.94 1.40
CA VAL A 68 -8.06 -18.38 1.16
C VAL A 68 -9.16 -18.89 2.09
N GLY A 69 -10.06 -19.71 1.54
CA GLY A 69 -11.18 -20.31 2.26
C GLY A 69 -12.12 -21.04 1.31
N GLU A 70 -13.03 -21.85 1.85
CA GLU A 70 -13.94 -22.68 1.04
C GLU A 70 -14.86 -21.86 0.13
N PHE A 71 -15.33 -22.48 -0.95
CA PHE A 71 -16.22 -21.86 -1.93
C PHE A 71 -17.49 -21.28 -1.26
N SER A 72 -17.92 -20.10 -1.71
CA SER A 72 -19.12 -19.42 -1.21
C SER A 72 -19.19 -19.06 0.28
N ARG A 73 -18.05 -18.97 0.98
CA ARG A 73 -17.99 -18.53 2.39
C ARG A 73 -17.79 -17.02 2.61
N GLY A 74 -18.22 -16.18 1.67
CA GLY A 74 -18.20 -14.73 1.86
C GLY A 74 -16.80 -14.09 1.79
N LYS A 75 -15.84 -14.70 1.08
CA LYS A 75 -14.50 -14.11 0.89
C LYS A 75 -14.58 -12.75 0.18
N THR A 76 -15.44 -12.64 -0.83
CA THR A 76 -15.67 -11.39 -1.57
C THR A 76 -16.29 -10.32 -0.67
N GLU A 77 -17.26 -10.70 0.16
CA GLU A 77 -17.87 -9.85 1.17
C GLU A 77 -16.85 -9.37 2.20
N LEU A 78 -15.92 -10.24 2.62
CA LEU A 78 -14.83 -9.87 3.52
C LEU A 78 -13.86 -8.86 2.87
N ILE A 79 -13.49 -9.06 1.59
CA ILE A 79 -12.68 -8.06 0.84
C ILE A 79 -13.43 -6.72 0.79
N ASN A 80 -14.72 -6.75 0.49
CA ASN A 80 -15.53 -5.54 0.42
C ASN A 80 -15.63 -4.81 1.77
N ALA A 81 -15.84 -5.55 2.86
CA ALA A 81 -15.87 -4.99 4.20
C ALA A 81 -14.50 -4.44 4.63
N LEU A 82 -13.40 -5.14 4.33
CA LEU A 82 -12.06 -4.71 4.72
C LEU A 82 -11.59 -3.47 3.94
N PHE A 83 -11.84 -3.38 2.63
CA PHE A 83 -11.24 -2.35 1.79
C PHE A 83 -12.18 -1.22 1.37
N PHE A 84 -13.50 -1.43 1.37
CA PHE A 84 -14.47 -0.48 0.77
C PHE A 84 -15.57 0.00 1.73
N ALA A 85 -15.55 -0.39 3.00
CA ALA A 85 -16.59 0.01 3.94
C ALA A 85 -16.72 1.54 4.15
N ASP A 86 -15.62 2.29 4.05
CA ASP A 86 -15.61 3.76 4.19
C ASP A 86 -15.74 4.50 2.83
N MET A 87 -15.68 3.81 1.68
CA MET A 87 -15.62 4.45 0.36
C MET A 87 -16.98 4.70 -0.29
N GLY A 88 -18.09 4.21 0.26
CA GLY A 88 -19.44 4.38 -0.32
C GLY A 88 -19.63 3.80 -1.74
N ALA A 89 -18.59 3.24 -2.35
CA ALA A 89 -18.56 2.71 -3.70
C ALA A 89 -17.96 1.31 -3.71
N ARG A 90 -18.74 0.35 -4.21
CA ARG A 90 -18.30 -1.02 -4.51
C ARG A 90 -17.36 -0.98 -5.71
N LEU A 91 -16.05 -1.04 -5.48
CA LEU A 91 -15.04 -1.01 -6.57
C LEU A 91 -14.75 -2.39 -7.16
N LEU A 92 -15.06 -3.49 -6.45
CA LEU A 92 -14.97 -4.84 -7.03
C LEU A 92 -16.29 -5.22 -7.69
N PRO A 93 -16.30 -5.67 -8.96
CA PRO A 93 -17.48 -6.25 -9.56
C PRO A 93 -17.80 -7.55 -8.81
N SER A 94 -18.80 -7.50 -7.95
CA SER A 94 -19.44 -8.69 -7.40
C SER A 94 -20.35 -9.27 -8.48
N SER A 95 -19.76 -9.95 -9.47
CA SER A 95 -20.49 -10.95 -10.26
C SER A 95 -20.32 -12.29 -9.56
N PRO A 96 -21.39 -12.92 -9.05
CA PRO A 96 -21.36 -14.31 -8.65
C PRO A 96 -21.04 -15.15 -9.89
N GLY A 97 -19.92 -15.86 -9.88
CA GLY A 97 -19.63 -17.00 -10.76
C GLY A 97 -19.33 -16.66 -12.23
N GLN A 98 -18.09 -16.90 -12.63
CA GLN A 98 -17.79 -17.96 -13.60
C GLN A 98 -16.64 -18.80 -13.06
#